data_AF-A0A1S3J8X3-F1
#
_entry.id   AF-A0A1S3J8X3-F1
#
_cell.length_a   1.000
_cell.length_b   1.000
_cell.length_c   1.000
_cell.angle_alpha   90.00
_cell.angle_beta   90.00
_cell.angle_gamma   90.00
#
_symmetry.space_group_name_H-M   'P 1'
#
loop_
_entity.id
_entity.type
_entity.pdbx_description
1 polymer ?
#
loop_
_entity_poly.entity_id
_entity_poly.type
_entity_poly.pdbx_seq_one_letter_code
_entity_poly.pdbx_strand_id
1 'polypeptide(L)'
;MADLEHKQGMVYMYLVHSYIISELRKQMPSMFGKDSKKKELIKNLDQIYNGIQREYQISPGDFPDINRMREQLEHHDFTKFHSFKPKLVENVDNMLANDIARLMQMIPHEEAEMAEQPSVQGGAFEAYNESPFGIGRGEGADAGRGEEEWIVNKERHDYDDVFQRLGPINGKITGAAAKSEMVKSKLPNNVLGKIWKLADVDKDGMLDEDEWALAQHLISIKIDGHDLPPELPYHLIPPSKR
;
A
#
# COMPACT_ATOMS: atom_id res chain seq x y z
N MET A 1 10.78 -0.26 -2.09
CA MET A 1 11.37 0.93 -1.42
C MET A 1 12.32 0.64 -0.22
N ALA A 2 11.88 -0.06 0.84
CA ALA A 2 12.63 -0.16 2.11
C ALA A 2 14.06 -0.77 2.03
N ASP A 3 14.31 -1.71 1.13
CA ASP A 3 15.65 -2.30 0.94
C ASP A 3 16.65 -1.28 0.38
N LEU A 4 16.19 -0.36 -0.48
CA LEU A 4 17.05 0.67 -1.06
C LEU A 4 17.41 1.74 -0.01
N GLU A 5 16.45 2.14 0.83
CA GLU A 5 16.70 3.05 1.95
C GLU A 5 17.68 2.44 2.96
N HIS A 6 17.55 1.14 3.24
CA HIS A 6 18.51 0.41 4.09
C HIS A 6 19.92 0.41 3.49
N LYS A 7 20.04 0.11 2.20
CA LYS A 7 21.32 0.15 1.48
C LYS A 7 21.93 1.55 1.47
N GLN A 8 21.13 2.59 1.27
CA GLN A 8 21.58 3.97 1.35
C GLN A 8 22.14 4.29 2.74
N GLY A 9 21.42 3.92 3.81
CA GLY A 9 21.90 4.08 5.19
C GLY A 9 23.24 3.36 5.44
N MET A 10 23.39 2.13 4.94
CA MET A 10 24.65 1.38 5.03
C MET A 10 25.80 2.10 4.32
N VAL A 11 25.57 2.66 3.12
CA VAL A 11 26.60 3.42 2.38
C VAL A 11 27.06 4.63 3.18
N TYR A 12 26.13 5.39 3.78
CA TYR A 12 26.49 6.51 4.65
C TYR A 12 27.32 6.05 5.85
N MET A 13 26.95 4.94 6.50
CA MET A 13 27.76 4.39 7.61
C MET A 13 29.20 4.04 7.18
N TYR A 14 29.38 3.43 6.00
CA TYR A 14 30.72 3.16 5.47
C TYR A 14 31.50 4.43 5.17
N LEU A 15 30.84 5.46 4.66
CA LEU A 15 31.46 6.75 4.39
C LEU A 15 31.94 7.42 5.68
N VAL A 16 31.08 7.47 6.70
CA VAL A 16 31.42 7.99 8.04
C VAL A 16 32.59 7.22 8.64
N HIS A 17 32.56 5.89 8.56
CA HIS A 17 33.67 5.05 9.03
C HIS A 17 34.98 5.39 8.32
N SER A 18 34.95 5.60 7.00
CA SER A 18 36.11 6.00 6.20
C SER A 18 36.72 7.31 6.68
N TYR A 19 35.88 8.32 6.97
CA TYR A 19 36.35 9.60 7.52
C TYR A 19 37.01 9.42 8.89
N ILE A 20 36.41 8.64 9.78
CA ILE A 20 36.97 8.39 11.11
C ILE A 20 38.35 7.74 11.00
N ILE A 21 38.48 6.64 10.25
CA ILE A 21 39.75 5.91 10.09
C ILE A 21 40.82 6.80 9.43
N SER A 22 40.42 7.60 8.44
CA SER A 22 41.31 8.53 7.74
C SER A 22 41.84 9.63 8.66
N GLU A 23 40.98 10.20 9.50
CA GLU A 23 41.36 11.26 10.44
C GLU A 23 42.26 10.71 11.55
N LEU A 24 41.95 9.52 12.08
CA LEU A 24 42.83 8.82 13.02
C LEU A 24 44.21 8.56 12.41
N ARG A 25 44.27 8.11 11.15
CA ARG A 25 45.52 7.89 10.43
C ARG A 25 46.31 9.17 10.24
N LYS A 26 45.65 10.27 9.88
CA LYS A 26 46.26 11.59 9.64
C LYS A 26 46.93 12.16 10.89
N GLN A 27 46.38 11.89 12.07
CA GLN A 27 46.92 12.39 13.34
C GLN A 27 48.01 11.49 13.96
N MET A 28 48.32 10.34 13.37
CA MET A 28 49.37 9.44 13.88
C MET A 28 50.78 9.95 13.55
N PRO A 29 51.72 9.92 14.52
CA PRO A 29 53.10 10.29 14.27
C PRO A 29 53.86 9.22 13.48
N SER A 30 54.75 9.63 12.58
CA SER A 30 55.51 8.71 11.73
C SER A 30 56.58 7.90 12.49
N MET A 31 57.21 8.49 13.52
CA MET A 31 58.43 7.93 14.14
C MET A 31 58.25 7.45 15.58
N PHE A 32 57.91 8.32 16.54
CA PHE A 32 57.85 8.00 17.97
C PHE A 32 56.52 8.40 18.62
N GLY A 33 56.20 7.85 19.79
CA GLY A 33 55.02 8.23 20.59
C GLY A 33 53.68 7.65 20.09
N LYS A 34 53.72 6.63 19.23
CA LYS A 34 52.54 6.05 18.57
C LYS A 34 51.51 5.51 19.55
N ASP A 35 51.92 4.75 20.57
CA ASP A 35 50.99 4.17 21.56
C ASP A 35 50.32 5.24 22.42
N SER A 36 51.07 6.26 22.83
CA SER A 36 50.52 7.38 23.60
C SER A 36 49.53 8.17 22.76
N LYS A 37 49.88 8.46 21.50
CA LYS A 37 48.96 9.17 20.59
C LYS A 37 47.71 8.37 20.29
N LYS A 38 47.83 7.05 20.08
CA LYS A 38 46.67 6.16 19.90
C LYS A 38 45.71 6.25 21.10
N LYS A 39 46.23 6.14 22.33
CA LYS A 39 45.40 6.25 23.55
C LYS A 39 44.73 7.62 23.67
N GLU A 40 45.44 8.70 23.33
CA GLU A 40 44.90 10.05 23.29
C GLU A 40 43.76 10.20 22.27
N LEU A 41 43.94 9.68 21.06
CA LEU A 41 42.94 9.72 19.99
C LEU A 41 41.67 8.94 20.34
N ILE A 42 41.82 7.75 20.92
CA ILE A 42 40.67 6.94 21.38
C ILE A 42 39.93 7.68 22.51
N LYS A 43 40.66 8.27 23.45
CA LYS A 43 40.07 9.05 24.55
C LYS A 43 39.25 10.24 24.03
N ASN A 44 39.79 10.98 23.07
CA ASN A 44 39.17 12.19 22.51
C ASN A 44 38.32 11.91 21.25
N LEU A 45 37.88 10.67 21.03
CA LEU A 45 37.13 10.28 19.84
C LEU A 45 35.84 11.11 19.63
N ASP A 46 35.22 11.57 20.72
CA ASP A 46 34.06 12.47 20.70
C ASP A 46 34.37 13.79 19.99
N GLN A 47 35.55 14.36 20.25
CA GLN A 47 35.98 15.60 19.60
C GLN A 47 36.26 15.37 18.11
N ILE A 48 36.82 14.21 17.77
CA ILE A 48 37.04 13.81 16.38
C ILE A 48 35.71 13.68 15.65
N TYR A 49 34.71 13.02 16.25
CA TYR A 49 33.37 12.90 15.66
C TYR A 49 32.74 14.27 15.45
N ASN A 50 32.77 15.13 16.46
CA ASN A 50 32.26 16.50 16.34
C ASN A 50 32.96 17.30 15.24
N GLY A 51 34.26 17.09 15.05
CA GLY A 51 35.04 17.69 13.95
C GLY A 51 34.54 17.22 12.59
N ILE A 52 34.46 15.90 12.38
CA ILE A 52 33.97 15.27 11.14
C ILE A 52 32.53 15.71 10.86
N GLN A 53 31.67 15.74 11.89
CA GLN A 53 30.28 16.15 11.76
C GLN A 53 30.16 17.57 11.18
N ARG A 54 30.99 18.50 11.66
CA ARG A 54 30.98 19.90 11.20
C ARG A 54 31.62 20.07 9.83
N GLU A 55 32.74 19.40 9.59
CA GLU A 55 33.51 19.52 8.34
C GLU A 55 32.75 18.93 7.15
N TYR A 56 32.12 17.77 7.33
CA TYR A 56 31.43 17.04 6.26
C TYR A 56 29.91 17.12 6.34
N GLN A 57 29.37 17.92 7.27
CA GLN A 57 27.92 18.13 7.44
C GLN A 57 27.11 16.84 7.65
N ILE A 58 27.66 15.90 8.41
CA ILE A 58 27.08 14.58 8.64
C ILE A 58 26.09 14.64 9.83
N SER A 59 25.03 13.84 9.80
CA SER A 59 24.10 13.75 10.92
C SER A 59 24.72 12.97 12.09
N PRO A 60 24.49 13.37 13.35
CA PRO A 60 24.99 12.62 14.51
C PRO A 60 24.46 11.17 14.57
N GLY A 61 23.31 10.88 13.96
CA GLY A 61 22.73 9.54 13.90
C GLY A 61 23.48 8.56 12.98
N ASP A 62 24.33 9.07 12.08
CA ASP A 62 25.09 8.23 11.15
C ASP A 62 26.40 7.72 11.77
N PHE A 63 26.79 8.26 12.92
CA PHE A 63 27.99 7.85 13.63
C PHE A 63 27.76 6.55 14.39
N PRO A 64 28.75 5.64 14.40
CA PRO A 64 28.66 4.44 15.22
C PRO A 64 28.72 4.80 16.71
N ASP A 65 28.26 3.89 17.56
CA ASP A 65 28.34 4.09 19.01
C ASP A 65 29.79 4.34 19.44
N ILE A 66 30.00 5.44 20.16
CA ILE A 66 31.33 5.92 20.51
C ILE A 66 32.07 4.96 21.43
N ASN A 67 31.37 4.33 22.38
CA ASN A 67 32.00 3.45 23.36
C ASN A 67 32.41 2.14 22.70
N ARG A 68 31.54 1.59 21.85
CA ARG A 68 31.85 0.42 21.03
C ARG A 68 33.00 0.70 20.07
N MET A 69 33.04 1.87 19.44
CA MET A 69 34.15 2.23 18.56
C MET A 69 35.46 2.36 19.33
N ARG A 70 35.45 2.97 20.52
CA ARG A 70 36.64 3.06 21.38
C ARG A 70 37.20 1.68 21.70
N GLU A 71 36.34 0.76 22.17
CA GLU A 71 36.71 -0.62 22.48
C GLU A 71 37.31 -1.35 21.27
N GLN A 72 36.68 -1.23 20.09
CA GLN A 72 37.20 -1.87 18.88
C GLN A 72 38.56 -1.28 18.45
N LEU A 73 38.72 0.03 18.49
CA LEU A 73 39.96 0.71 18.11
C LEU A 73 41.17 0.34 18.98
N GLU A 74 40.96 -0.07 20.24
CA GLU A 74 42.04 -0.57 21.10
C GLU A 74 42.77 -1.77 20.50
N HIS A 75 42.05 -2.59 19.73
CA HIS A 75 42.56 -3.83 19.12
C HIS A 75 43.21 -3.62 17.74
N HIS A 76 43.26 -2.39 17.23
CA HIS A 76 43.77 -2.09 15.89
C HIS A 76 45.06 -1.25 15.90
N ASP A 77 45.94 -1.47 14.91
CA ASP A 77 47.15 -0.67 14.70
C ASP A 77 46.86 0.48 13.73
N PHE A 78 46.84 1.70 14.25
CA PHE A 78 46.49 2.88 13.45
C PHE A 78 47.53 3.20 12.38
N THR A 79 48.76 2.69 12.49
CA THR A 79 49.80 2.85 11.46
C THR A 79 49.60 1.93 10.25
N LYS A 80 48.60 1.05 10.29
CA LYS A 80 48.15 0.24 9.15
C LYS A 80 46.90 0.80 8.47
N PHE A 81 46.25 1.79 9.06
CA PHE A 81 45.09 2.42 8.45
C PHE A 81 45.44 3.10 7.14
N HIS A 82 44.55 3.00 6.17
CA HIS A 82 44.74 3.65 4.88
C HIS A 82 44.58 5.16 5.06
N SER A 83 45.38 5.92 4.30
CA SER A 83 45.17 7.36 4.19
C SER A 83 43.89 7.66 3.43
N PHE A 84 43.34 8.85 3.66
CA PHE A 84 42.18 9.34 2.94
C PHE A 84 42.37 9.24 1.42
N LYS A 85 41.34 8.77 0.71
CA LYS A 85 41.33 8.65 -0.75
C LYS A 85 40.16 9.47 -1.30
N PRO A 86 40.38 10.75 -1.67
CA PRO A 86 39.33 11.65 -2.12
C PRO A 86 38.48 11.08 -3.27
N LYS A 87 39.14 10.43 -4.24
CA LYS A 87 38.45 9.82 -5.40
C LYS A 87 37.42 8.75 -5.02
N LEU A 88 37.67 7.98 -3.97
CA LEU A 88 36.73 6.93 -3.55
C LEU A 88 35.50 7.54 -2.89
N VAL A 89 35.69 8.59 -2.10
CA VAL A 89 34.62 9.35 -1.46
C VAL A 89 33.76 10.04 -2.53
N GLU A 90 34.40 10.71 -3.49
CA GLU A 90 33.72 11.35 -4.62
C GLU A 90 32.87 10.35 -5.43
N ASN A 91 33.38 9.13 -5.66
CA ASN A 91 32.60 8.09 -6.32
C ASN A 91 31.36 7.69 -5.50
N VAL A 92 31.48 7.59 -4.18
CA VAL A 92 30.35 7.26 -3.28
C VAL A 92 29.35 8.41 -3.26
N ASP A 93 29.80 9.66 -3.16
CA ASP A 93 28.95 10.85 -3.19
C ASP A 93 28.18 10.95 -4.51
N ASN A 94 28.86 10.72 -5.65
CA ASN A 94 28.24 10.69 -6.97
C ASN A 94 27.18 9.58 -7.08
N MET A 95 27.45 8.40 -6.52
CA MET A 95 26.50 7.29 -6.50
C MET A 95 25.26 7.63 -5.65
N LEU A 96 25.47 8.19 -4.45
CA LEU A 96 24.39 8.62 -3.56
C LEU A 96 23.52 9.70 -4.21
N ALA A 97 24.13 10.67 -4.89
CA ALA A 97 23.43 11.81 -5.48
C ALA A 97 22.68 11.44 -6.77
N ASN A 98 23.28 10.64 -7.66
CA ASN A 98 22.75 10.42 -9.00
C ASN A 98 22.13 9.04 -9.16
N ASP A 99 22.85 7.98 -8.78
CA ASP A 99 22.43 6.61 -9.08
C ASP A 99 21.25 6.19 -8.20
N ILE A 100 21.29 6.48 -6.89
CA ILE A 100 20.17 6.19 -5.99
C ILE A 100 18.95 7.03 -6.34
N ALA A 101 19.12 8.32 -6.65
CA ALA A 101 18.00 9.18 -7.06
C ALA A 101 17.31 8.64 -8.32
N ARG A 102 18.10 8.16 -9.28
CA ARG A 102 17.57 7.52 -10.50
C ARG A 102 16.82 6.22 -10.20
N LEU A 103 17.35 5.38 -9.31
CA LEU A 103 16.66 4.14 -8.88
C LEU A 103 15.35 4.45 -8.18
N MET A 104 15.32 5.44 -7.28
CA MET A 104 14.10 5.85 -6.57
C MET A 104 12.97 6.29 -7.50
N GLN A 105 13.29 6.90 -8.66
CA GLN A 105 12.29 7.28 -9.66
C GLN A 105 11.68 6.08 -10.40
N MET A 106 12.37 4.94 -10.44
CA MET A 106 11.90 3.74 -11.13
C MET A 106 11.00 2.87 -10.24
N ILE A 107 11.16 2.93 -8.92
CA ILE A 107 10.42 2.12 -7.95
C ILE A 107 8.89 2.18 -8.13
N PRO A 108 8.25 3.37 -8.31
CA PRO A 108 6.79 3.41 -8.45
C PRO A 108 6.26 2.67 -9.69
N HIS A 109 7.06 2.62 -10.75
CA HIS A 109 6.69 1.88 -11.97
C HIS A 109 6.79 0.37 -11.74
N GLU A 110 7.87 -0.10 -11.11
CA GLU A 110 8.04 -1.51 -10.76
C GLU A 110 7.00 -1.99 -9.74
N GLU A 111 6.70 -1.18 -8.71
CA GLU A 111 5.69 -1.52 -7.70
C GLU A 111 4.28 -1.57 -8.31
N ALA A 112 3.97 -0.76 -9.32
CA ALA A 112 2.71 -0.83 -10.05
C ALA A 112 2.59 -2.10 -10.90
N GLU A 113 3.68 -2.56 -11.54
CA GLU A 113 3.71 -3.83 -12.29
C GLU A 113 3.63 -5.05 -11.35
N MET A 114 4.20 -4.96 -10.15
CA MET A 114 4.20 -6.05 -9.16
C MET A 114 2.93 -6.12 -8.31
N ALA A 115 2.14 -5.03 -8.21
CA ALA A 115 0.90 -4.98 -7.44
C ALA A 115 -0.21 -5.92 -7.96
N GLU A 116 -0.08 -6.42 -9.20
CA GLU A 116 -1.01 -7.42 -9.77
C GLU A 116 -0.73 -8.85 -9.28
N GLN A 117 0.37 -9.10 -8.55
CA GLN A 117 0.68 -10.41 -7.97
C GLN A 117 0.56 -10.40 -6.44
N PRO A 118 -0.17 -11.35 -5.82
CA PRO A 118 -0.20 -11.45 -4.37
C PRO A 118 1.20 -11.77 -3.82
N SER A 119 1.73 -10.87 -3.00
CA SER A 119 3.10 -10.93 -2.44
C SER A 119 3.28 -12.01 -1.36
N VAL A 120 2.17 -12.56 -0.86
CA VAL A 120 2.13 -13.63 0.14
C VAL A 120 0.91 -14.49 -0.14
N GLN A 121 1.11 -15.78 -0.39
CA GLN A 121 0.05 -16.77 -0.62
C GLN A 121 0.00 -17.76 0.54
N GLY A 122 -1.18 -17.92 1.14
CA GLY A 122 -1.46 -18.89 2.21
C GLY A 122 -1.33 -18.36 3.65
N GLY A 123 -1.91 -19.11 4.60
CA GLY A 123 -1.79 -18.87 6.04
C GLY A 123 -2.71 -17.76 6.57
N ALA A 124 -2.31 -17.11 7.67
CA ALA A 124 -3.13 -16.09 8.34
C ALA A 124 -3.38 -14.81 7.51
N PHE A 125 -2.67 -14.63 6.40
CA PHE A 125 -2.80 -13.50 5.47
C PHE A 125 -3.64 -13.85 4.23
N GLU A 126 -4.04 -15.11 4.08
CA GLU A 126 -5.00 -15.52 3.08
C GLU A 126 -6.37 -15.03 3.55
N ALA A 127 -6.80 -13.89 3.01
CA ALA A 127 -8.15 -13.41 3.21
C ALA A 127 -9.11 -14.43 2.56
N TYR A 128 -9.64 -15.35 3.37
CA TYR A 128 -10.76 -16.18 2.96
C TYR A 128 -11.98 -15.26 2.79
N ASN A 129 -12.13 -14.64 1.62
CA ASN A 129 -13.44 -14.09 1.22
C ASN A 129 -14.50 -15.19 1.13
N GLU A 130 -14.09 -16.48 1.21
CA GLU A 130 -14.96 -17.64 1.35
C GLU A 130 -14.50 -18.55 2.49
N SER A 131 -14.64 -18.09 3.74
CA SER A 131 -14.63 -19.04 4.86
C SER A 131 -15.85 -19.99 4.73
N PRO A 132 -15.73 -21.31 5.02
CA PRO A 132 -16.86 -22.22 5.07
C PRO A 132 -17.90 -21.85 6.14
N PHE A 133 -17.57 -20.89 7.03
CA PHE A 133 -18.46 -20.26 8.02
C PHE A 133 -18.60 -18.74 7.82
N GLY A 134 -18.40 -18.25 6.58
CA GLY A 134 -18.24 -16.83 6.23
C GLY A 134 -19.17 -15.85 6.97
N ILE A 135 -18.57 -14.80 7.54
CA ILE A 135 -19.26 -13.59 7.97
C ILE A 135 -19.97 -13.03 6.73
N GLY A 136 -21.32 -13.07 6.72
CA GLY A 136 -22.14 -12.59 5.60
C GLY A 136 -22.78 -13.67 4.70
N ARG A 137 -22.61 -14.97 4.97
CA ARG A 137 -23.40 -15.99 4.26
C ARG A 137 -24.89 -15.82 4.55
N GLY A 138 -25.67 -15.51 3.52
CA GLY A 138 -27.13 -15.37 3.58
C GLY A 138 -27.65 -13.95 3.86
N GLU A 139 -26.76 -12.95 3.95
CA GLU A 139 -27.14 -11.55 4.18
C GLU A 139 -26.62 -10.64 3.08
N GLY A 140 -27.27 -9.49 2.88
CA GLY A 140 -26.90 -8.52 1.85
C GLY A 140 -26.88 -9.13 0.43
N ALA A 141 -25.79 -8.90 -0.31
CA ALA A 141 -25.66 -9.36 -1.70
C ALA A 141 -25.43 -10.87 -1.86
N ASP A 142 -25.09 -11.57 -0.77
CA ASP A 142 -25.00 -13.03 -0.72
C ASP A 142 -26.31 -13.69 -0.23
N ALA A 143 -27.37 -12.90 -0.01
CA ALA A 143 -28.70 -13.43 0.25
C ALA A 143 -29.18 -14.30 -0.91
N GLY A 144 -29.68 -15.51 -0.60
CA GLY A 144 -30.12 -16.48 -1.60
C GLY A 144 -29.01 -17.28 -2.30
N ARG A 145 -27.73 -17.10 -1.93
CA ARG A 145 -26.62 -17.91 -2.46
C ARG A 145 -26.81 -19.38 -2.05
N GLY A 146 -27.26 -20.21 -3.00
CA GLY A 146 -27.54 -21.63 -2.79
C GLY A 146 -29.03 -21.99 -2.63
N GLU A 147 -29.94 -21.01 -2.71
CA GLU A 147 -31.37 -21.28 -2.86
C GLU A 147 -31.68 -21.62 -4.33
N GLU A 148 -32.60 -22.55 -4.57
CA GLU A 148 -33.04 -22.93 -5.93
C GLU A 148 -33.87 -21.80 -6.59
N GLU A 149 -34.54 -20.99 -5.78
CA GLU A 149 -35.39 -19.89 -6.24
C GLU A 149 -34.66 -18.54 -6.15
N TRP A 150 -34.99 -17.63 -7.08
CA TRP A 150 -34.42 -16.28 -7.09
C TRP A 150 -34.91 -15.49 -5.88
N ILE A 151 -33.98 -15.05 -5.01
CA ILE A 151 -34.31 -14.43 -3.72
C ILE A 151 -35.26 -13.23 -3.81
N VAL A 152 -35.18 -12.49 -4.92
CA VAL A 152 -36.02 -11.32 -5.20
C VAL A 152 -37.51 -11.70 -5.33
N ASN A 153 -37.82 -12.94 -5.70
CA ASN A 153 -39.20 -13.44 -5.78
C ASN A 153 -39.95 -13.37 -4.43
N LYS A 154 -39.22 -13.40 -3.29
CA LYS A 154 -39.85 -13.34 -1.96
C LYS A 154 -40.60 -12.02 -1.72
N GLU A 155 -40.13 -10.93 -2.32
CA GLU A 155 -40.70 -9.57 -2.16
C GLU A 155 -41.23 -8.99 -3.49
N ARG A 156 -41.26 -9.82 -4.54
CA ARG A 156 -41.60 -9.40 -5.91
C ARG A 156 -42.96 -8.73 -6.01
N HIS A 157 -43.97 -9.20 -5.28
CA HIS A 157 -45.31 -8.62 -5.30
C HIS A 157 -45.30 -7.11 -4.99
N ASP A 158 -44.54 -6.68 -3.98
CA ASP A 158 -44.47 -5.26 -3.59
C ASP A 158 -43.73 -4.43 -4.63
N TYR A 159 -42.74 -5.03 -5.30
CA TYR A 159 -41.99 -4.38 -6.37
C TYR A 159 -42.83 -4.23 -7.64
N ASP A 160 -43.61 -5.25 -8.00
CA ASP A 160 -44.50 -5.26 -9.16
C ASP A 160 -45.61 -4.21 -9.01
N ASP A 161 -46.17 -4.05 -7.81
CA ASP A 161 -47.17 -3.01 -7.51
C ASP A 161 -46.63 -1.60 -7.80
N VAL A 162 -45.36 -1.34 -7.46
CA VAL A 162 -44.70 -0.07 -7.78
C VAL A 162 -44.39 0.02 -9.27
N PHE A 163 -43.91 -1.06 -9.88
CA PHE A 163 -43.63 -1.12 -11.31
C PHE A 163 -44.85 -0.71 -12.14
N GLN A 164 -46.02 -1.28 -11.84
CA GLN A 164 -47.26 -0.95 -12.54
C GLN A 164 -47.68 0.52 -12.33
N ARG A 165 -47.46 1.08 -11.15
CA ARG A 165 -47.74 2.51 -10.86
C ARG A 165 -46.84 3.46 -11.65
N LEU A 166 -45.62 3.03 -11.99
CA LEU A 166 -44.70 3.82 -12.80
C LEU A 166 -45.08 3.87 -14.29
N GLY A 167 -46.07 3.08 -14.71
CA GLY A 167 -46.64 3.12 -16.05
C GLY A 167 -45.69 2.56 -17.11
N PRO A 168 -45.40 1.24 -17.09
CA PRO A 168 -44.51 0.60 -18.05
C PRO A 168 -45.07 0.72 -19.47
N ILE A 169 -44.18 0.97 -20.43
CA ILE A 169 -44.48 1.02 -21.86
C ILE A 169 -43.80 -0.19 -22.49
N ASN A 170 -44.57 -1.07 -23.12
CA ASN A 170 -44.08 -2.35 -23.67
C ASN A 170 -43.38 -3.24 -22.62
N GLY A 171 -43.86 -3.23 -21.38
CA GLY A 171 -43.28 -4.04 -20.30
C GLY A 171 -41.96 -3.50 -19.75
N LYS A 172 -41.57 -2.26 -20.08
CA LYS A 172 -40.38 -1.59 -19.54
C LYS A 172 -40.70 -0.21 -19.01
N ILE A 173 -40.02 0.21 -17.94
CA ILE A 173 -40.06 1.58 -17.43
C ILE A 173 -38.83 2.35 -17.90
N THR A 174 -39.02 3.63 -18.21
CA THR A 174 -37.90 4.49 -18.61
C THR A 174 -36.98 4.78 -17.43
N GLY A 175 -35.68 4.99 -17.70
CA GLY A 175 -34.75 5.34 -16.63
C GLY A 175 -35.07 6.64 -15.90
N ALA A 176 -35.78 7.57 -16.53
CA ALA A 176 -36.27 8.77 -15.86
C ALA A 176 -37.35 8.45 -14.80
N ALA A 177 -38.31 7.58 -15.13
CA ALA A 177 -39.36 7.15 -14.20
C ALA A 177 -38.78 6.33 -13.05
N ALA A 178 -37.93 5.34 -13.36
CA ALA A 178 -37.26 4.51 -12.38
C ALA A 178 -36.38 5.35 -11.43
N LYS A 179 -35.57 6.28 -11.96
CA LYS A 179 -34.74 7.17 -11.14
C LYS A 179 -35.58 8.04 -10.20
N SER A 180 -36.71 8.56 -10.67
CA SER A 180 -37.61 9.38 -9.84
C SER A 180 -38.13 8.60 -8.63
N GLU A 181 -38.35 7.31 -8.78
CA GLU A 181 -38.77 6.44 -7.68
C GLU A 181 -37.59 6.05 -6.78
N MET A 182 -36.47 5.64 -7.37
CA MET A 182 -35.26 5.25 -6.63
C MET A 182 -34.75 6.36 -5.70
N VAL A 183 -34.86 7.64 -6.10
CA VAL A 183 -34.44 8.77 -5.25
C VAL A 183 -35.26 8.89 -3.95
N LYS A 184 -36.49 8.37 -3.91
CA LYS A 184 -37.32 8.36 -2.69
C LYS A 184 -36.75 7.48 -1.58
N SER A 185 -35.88 6.52 -1.91
CA SER A 185 -35.14 5.69 -0.94
C SER A 185 -34.17 6.50 -0.06
N LYS A 186 -33.92 7.77 -0.39
CA LYS A 186 -32.95 8.68 0.29
C LYS A 186 -31.50 8.20 0.24
N LEU A 187 -31.19 7.25 -0.64
CA LEU A 187 -29.81 6.85 -0.88
C LEU A 187 -29.04 7.93 -1.66
N PRO A 188 -27.72 8.08 -1.44
CA PRO A 188 -26.88 8.98 -2.21
C PRO A 188 -26.89 8.69 -3.72
N ASN A 189 -26.82 9.74 -4.56
CA ASN A 189 -26.87 9.61 -6.02
C ASN A 189 -25.79 8.69 -6.62
N ASN A 190 -24.60 8.64 -6.01
CA ASN A 190 -23.53 7.73 -6.43
C ASN A 190 -23.90 6.26 -6.19
N VAL A 191 -24.59 5.96 -5.08
CA VAL A 191 -25.10 4.62 -4.74
C VAL A 191 -26.22 4.23 -5.70
N LEU A 192 -27.20 5.11 -5.93
CA LEU A 192 -28.27 4.87 -6.89
C LEU A 192 -27.74 4.62 -8.31
N GLY A 193 -26.71 5.35 -8.71
CA GLY A 193 -26.02 5.12 -9.99
C GLY A 193 -25.32 3.76 -10.06
N LYS A 194 -24.79 3.24 -8.95
CA LYS A 194 -24.22 1.89 -8.88
C LYS A 194 -25.33 0.83 -8.98
N ILE A 195 -26.43 1.01 -8.25
CA ILE A 195 -27.60 0.11 -8.30
C ILE A 195 -28.16 0.04 -9.72
N TRP A 196 -28.32 1.19 -10.38
CA TRP A 196 -28.78 1.24 -11.78
C TRP A 196 -27.91 0.37 -12.69
N LYS A 197 -26.59 0.53 -12.61
CA LYS A 197 -25.64 -0.23 -13.44
C LYS A 197 -25.67 -1.74 -13.19
N LEU A 198 -26.05 -2.15 -11.97
CA LEU A 198 -26.17 -3.56 -11.61
C LEU A 198 -27.53 -4.14 -12.03
N ALA A 199 -28.59 -3.32 -11.99
CA ALA A 199 -29.95 -3.75 -12.30
C ALA A 199 -30.26 -3.75 -13.81
N ASP A 200 -29.69 -2.82 -14.58
CA ASP A 200 -29.79 -2.73 -16.04
C ASP A 200 -28.85 -3.77 -16.68
N VAL A 201 -29.29 -5.03 -16.69
CA VAL A 201 -28.48 -6.20 -17.09
C VAL A 201 -28.26 -6.20 -18.60
N ASP A 202 -29.30 -5.87 -19.37
CA ASP A 202 -29.23 -5.81 -20.83
C ASP A 202 -28.68 -4.47 -21.38
N LYS A 203 -28.50 -3.47 -20.51
CA LYS A 203 -27.89 -2.15 -20.79
C LYS A 203 -28.67 -1.36 -21.83
N ASP A 204 -29.99 -1.54 -21.89
CA ASP A 204 -30.85 -0.82 -22.83
C ASP A 204 -31.32 0.54 -22.31
N GLY A 205 -30.97 0.88 -21.06
CA GLY A 205 -31.30 2.15 -20.41
C GLY A 205 -32.75 2.25 -19.94
N MET A 206 -33.49 1.14 -19.97
CA MET A 206 -34.81 0.94 -19.41
C MET A 206 -34.73 -0.22 -18.41
N LEU A 207 -35.77 -0.42 -17.61
CA LEU A 207 -35.84 -1.58 -16.72
C LEU A 207 -37.12 -2.33 -17.03
N ASP A 208 -37.03 -3.63 -17.28
CA ASP A 208 -38.21 -4.50 -17.25
C ASP A 208 -38.62 -4.84 -15.81
N GLU A 209 -39.67 -5.65 -15.67
CA GLU A 209 -40.23 -6.05 -14.37
C GLU A 209 -39.20 -6.75 -13.48
N ASP A 210 -38.38 -7.64 -14.06
CA ASP A 210 -37.37 -8.38 -13.31
C ASP A 210 -36.20 -7.46 -12.91
N GLU A 211 -35.73 -6.59 -13.81
CA GLU A 211 -34.67 -5.63 -13.51
C GLU A 211 -35.10 -4.59 -12.48
N TRP A 212 -36.36 -4.19 -12.51
CA TRP A 212 -36.93 -3.31 -11.49
C TRP A 212 -36.96 -3.99 -10.13
N ALA A 213 -37.42 -5.24 -10.07
CA ALA A 213 -37.42 -6.03 -8.84
C ALA A 213 -36.00 -6.19 -8.28
N LEU A 214 -35.01 -6.44 -9.15
CA LEU A 214 -33.59 -6.47 -8.78
C LEU A 214 -33.11 -5.12 -8.23
N ALA A 215 -33.47 -4.01 -8.87
CA ALA A 215 -33.10 -2.68 -8.42
C ALA A 215 -33.65 -2.38 -7.01
N GLN A 216 -34.91 -2.76 -6.74
CA GLN A 216 -35.52 -2.59 -5.41
C GLN A 216 -34.86 -3.46 -4.36
N HIS A 217 -34.55 -4.71 -4.68
CA HIS A 217 -33.84 -5.60 -3.78
C HIS A 217 -32.44 -5.06 -3.41
N LEU A 218 -31.68 -4.54 -4.38
CA LEU A 218 -30.39 -3.90 -4.13
C LEU A 218 -30.50 -2.61 -3.27
N ILE A 219 -31.59 -1.86 -3.43
CA ILE A 219 -31.90 -0.71 -2.55
C ILE A 219 -32.13 -1.21 -1.12
N SER A 220 -32.93 -2.27 -0.95
CA SER A 220 -33.23 -2.88 0.36
C SER A 220 -31.94 -3.33 1.07
N ILE A 221 -31.08 -4.08 0.37
CA ILE A 221 -29.75 -4.50 0.85
C ILE A 221 -28.95 -3.30 1.38
N LYS A 222 -28.97 -2.17 0.66
CA LYS A 222 -28.20 -0.99 1.05
C LYS A 222 -28.84 -0.21 2.22
N ILE A 223 -30.17 -0.22 2.33
CA ILE A 223 -30.89 0.35 3.47
C ILE A 223 -30.61 -0.45 4.75
N ASP A 224 -30.50 -1.77 4.64
CA ASP A 224 -30.16 -2.68 5.75
C ASP A 224 -28.70 -2.55 6.22
N GLY A 225 -27.91 -1.70 5.57
CA GLY A 225 -26.54 -1.38 5.98
C GLY A 225 -25.47 -2.24 5.32
N HIS A 226 -25.84 -3.14 4.40
CA HIS A 226 -24.90 -3.96 3.65
C HIS A 226 -24.33 -3.20 2.45
N ASP A 227 -23.14 -3.60 2.02
CA ASP A 227 -22.50 -3.03 0.83
C ASP A 227 -22.94 -3.72 -0.46
N LEU A 228 -23.05 -2.91 -1.52
CA LEU A 228 -23.38 -3.40 -2.85
C LEU A 228 -22.18 -4.11 -3.46
N PRO A 229 -22.39 -5.25 -4.15
CA PRO A 229 -21.30 -6.01 -4.73
C PRO A 229 -20.63 -5.22 -5.86
N PRO A 230 -19.35 -5.47 -6.17
CA PRO A 230 -18.66 -4.79 -7.28
C PRO A 230 -19.25 -5.20 -8.65
N GLU A 231 -19.68 -6.44 -8.77
CA GLU A 231 -20.34 -7.03 -9.94
C GLU A 231 -21.55 -7.84 -9.49
N LEU A 232 -22.56 -8.00 -10.36
CA LEU A 232 -23.78 -8.73 -10.02
C LEU A 232 -23.49 -10.23 -9.89
N PRO A 233 -23.66 -10.85 -8.69
CA PRO A 233 -23.46 -12.28 -8.52
C PRO A 233 -24.46 -13.11 -9.33
N TYR A 234 -24.05 -14.30 -9.79
CA TYR A 234 -24.89 -15.16 -10.65
C TYR A 234 -26.25 -15.50 -10.05
N HIS A 235 -26.34 -15.68 -8.72
CA HIS A 235 -27.60 -15.99 -8.04
C HIS A 235 -28.59 -14.82 -7.99
N LEU A 236 -28.11 -13.58 -8.14
CA LEU A 236 -28.95 -12.37 -8.20
C LEU A 236 -29.39 -12.01 -9.63
N ILE A 237 -28.81 -12.63 -10.66
CA ILE A 237 -29.23 -12.41 -12.05
C ILE A 237 -30.67 -12.93 -12.24
N PRO A 238 -31.58 -12.11 -12.81
CA PRO A 238 -32.93 -12.53 -13.15
C PRO A 238 -32.94 -13.84 -13.92
N PRO A 239 -33.78 -14.83 -13.57
CA PRO A 239 -33.84 -16.11 -14.27
C PRO A 239 -34.07 -15.99 -15.78
N SER A 240 -34.77 -14.95 -16.21
CA SER A 240 -35.03 -14.61 -17.62
C SER A 240 -33.78 -14.17 -18.39
N LYS A 241 -32.72 -13.74 -17.69
CA LYS A 241 -31.48 -13.15 -18.26
C LYS A 241 -30.21 -13.91 -17.88
N ARG A 242 -30.34 -15.15 -17.38
CA ARG A 242 -29.22 -16.05 -17.07
C ARG A 242 -28.58 -16.68 -18.30
#